data_AF-F6HJJ7-F1
#
_entry.id   AF-F6HJJ7-F1
#
_cell.length_a   1.000
_cell.length_b   1.000
_cell.length_c   1.000
_cell.angle_alpha   90.00
_cell.angle_beta   90.00
_cell.angle_gamma   90.00
#
_symmetry.space_group_name_H-M   'P 1'
#
loop_
_entity.id
_entity.type
_entity.pdbx_description
1 polymer ?
#
loop_
_entity_poly.entity_id
_entity_poly.type
_entity_poly.pdbx_seq_one_letter_code
_entity_poly.pdbx_strand_id
1 'polypeptide(L)'
;MGLVWFLGWFYLLATASSFVEKENEAVALGPRVNQSGGVVQMTIHHVHGPGSSLAPQPPVSFSDVLAWDDARVKTLNSRLTRKDTRFPKSVLTKKDIRFPKSVSVPLNPGASIGSGNYYVKVGFGSPARYYSMIVDTGSSLSWLQCKPCVVYCHVQADPLFDPSASKTYKSLSCTSSQCSSLVDATLNNPLCETSSNVCVYTASYGDSSYSMGYLSQDLLTLAPSQTLPGFVYGCGQDSDGLFGRAAGILGLGRNKLSMLGQVSSKFGYAFSYCLPTRGGGGFLSIGKASLAGSAY
;
A
#
# COMPACT_ATOMS: atom_id res chain seq x y z
N MET A 1 59.10 -20.02 39.50
CA MET A 1 57.65 -19.98 39.76
C MET A 1 56.97 -20.25 38.43
N GLY A 2 56.29 -21.41 38.33
CA GLY A 2 55.93 -22.13 37.10
C GLY A 2 54.91 -21.42 36.19
N LEU A 3 54.91 -21.60 34.86
CA LEU A 3 54.74 -22.80 34.00
C LEU A 3 53.28 -23.29 33.85
N VAL A 4 52.69 -22.85 32.72
CA VAL A 4 51.72 -23.51 31.81
C VAL A 4 51.14 -24.86 32.25
N TRP A 5 49.82 -24.92 32.48
CA TRP A 5 48.92 -26.10 32.40
C TRP A 5 47.49 -25.57 32.18
N PHE A 6 46.49 -26.17 31.51
CA PHE A 6 46.36 -27.25 30.54
C PHE A 6 44.93 -27.10 29.93
N LEU A 7 44.74 -27.55 28.69
CA LEU A 7 43.42 -27.75 28.05
C LEU A 7 42.61 -28.85 28.75
N GLY A 8 41.28 -28.73 28.72
CA GLY A 8 40.39 -29.88 28.57
C GLY A 8 39.50 -30.23 29.77
N TRP A 9 38.21 -29.87 29.67
CA TRP A 9 37.17 -30.83 30.04
C TRP A 9 35.98 -30.68 29.08
N PHE A 10 35.90 -31.64 28.16
CA PHE A 10 34.69 -31.97 27.41
C PHE A 10 33.85 -32.95 28.24
N TYR A 11 32.54 -32.90 27.98
CA TYR A 11 31.56 -33.99 27.95
C TYR A 11 30.52 -34.20 29.08
N LEU A 12 29.24 -34.21 28.61
CA LEU A 12 28.06 -35.02 28.99
C LEU A 12 27.35 -34.68 30.32
N LEU A 13 26.02 -34.52 30.41
CA LEU A 13 24.95 -35.32 29.80
C LEU A 13 23.69 -34.52 29.42
N ALA A 14 23.08 -34.98 28.33
CA ALA A 14 21.67 -34.83 28.00
C ALA A 14 20.87 -36.05 28.48
N THR A 15 19.65 -35.82 28.99
CA THR A 15 18.50 -36.77 29.09
C THR A 15 17.25 -35.87 29.19
N ALA A 16 16.38 -35.70 28.20
CA ALA A 16 15.42 -36.61 27.54
C ALA A 16 14.27 -37.12 28.43
N SER A 17 13.06 -36.70 28.04
CA SER A 17 11.71 -37.28 28.29
C SER A 17 11.12 -37.07 29.70
N SER A 18 9.85 -36.67 29.86
CA SER A 18 8.65 -37.29 29.26
C SER A 18 7.42 -36.37 29.22
N PHE A 19 6.70 -36.48 28.09
CA PHE A 19 5.32 -36.04 27.88
C PHE A 19 4.36 -36.80 28.79
N VAL A 20 3.35 -36.10 29.34
CA VAL A 20 2.17 -36.71 29.96
C VAL A 20 1.03 -36.67 28.95
N GLU A 21 0.59 -37.85 28.57
CA GLU A 21 -0.56 -38.16 27.74
C GLU A 21 -1.81 -38.22 28.62
N LYS A 22 -2.93 -37.67 28.13
CA LYS A 22 -4.26 -37.98 28.68
C LYS A 22 -5.25 -38.06 27.54
N GLU A 23 -5.66 -39.29 27.23
CA GLU A 23 -6.66 -39.65 26.24
C GLU A 23 -8.10 -39.36 26.69
N ASN A 24 -8.93 -39.06 25.67
CA ASN A 24 -10.32 -39.43 25.42
C ASN A 24 -11.43 -39.12 26.43
N GLU A 25 -12.31 -38.19 26.03
CA GLU A 25 -13.78 -38.35 26.13
C GLU A 25 -14.45 -37.81 24.86
N ALA A 26 -15.22 -38.65 24.18
CA ALA A 26 -16.09 -38.28 23.07
C ALA A 26 -17.48 -37.90 23.62
N VAL A 27 -18.00 -36.73 23.24
CA VAL A 27 -19.42 -36.38 23.40
C VAL A 27 -19.94 -35.73 22.13
N ALA A 28 -20.91 -36.40 21.51
CA ALA A 28 -21.68 -35.91 20.37
C ALA A 28 -22.49 -34.65 20.72
N LEU A 29 -22.83 -33.83 19.72
CA LEU A 29 -24.23 -33.56 19.31
C LEU A 29 -24.30 -32.35 18.37
N GLY A 30 -25.09 -32.52 17.30
CA GLY A 30 -25.53 -31.45 16.40
C GLY A 30 -26.45 -30.42 17.06
N PRO A 31 -27.11 -29.55 16.27
CA PRO A 31 -27.94 -28.48 16.81
C PRO A 31 -29.08 -29.02 17.68
N ARG A 32 -29.13 -28.53 18.94
CA ARG A 32 -30.31 -28.62 19.80
C ARG A 32 -31.39 -27.71 19.23
N VAL A 33 -32.49 -28.29 18.80
CA VAL A 33 -33.71 -27.54 18.48
C VAL A 33 -34.38 -27.17 19.80
N ASN A 34 -34.44 -25.88 20.11
CA ASN A 34 -35.32 -25.38 21.16
C ASN A 34 -36.63 -24.94 20.50
N GLN A 35 -37.67 -25.78 20.61
CA GLN A 35 -39.01 -25.44 20.14
C GLN A 35 -39.75 -24.64 21.22
N SER A 36 -39.54 -23.32 21.24
CA SER A 36 -40.49 -22.41 21.87
C SER A 36 -40.37 -21.00 21.26
N GLY A 37 -41.37 -20.64 20.44
CA GLY A 37 -41.71 -19.25 20.13
C GLY A 37 -40.70 -18.40 19.33
N GLY A 38 -40.76 -18.48 18.00
CA GLY A 38 -40.86 -17.28 17.17
C GLY A 38 -39.63 -16.46 16.78
N VAL A 39 -38.38 -16.82 17.13
CA VAL A 39 -37.17 -16.27 16.48
C VAL A 39 -36.13 -17.36 16.32
N VAL A 40 -35.75 -17.66 15.07
CA VAL A 40 -34.62 -18.55 14.75
C VAL A 40 -33.36 -17.71 14.69
N GLN A 41 -32.41 -17.95 15.61
CA GLN A 41 -31.09 -17.35 15.54
C GLN A 41 -30.10 -18.37 14.95
N MET A 42 -29.48 -18.02 13.81
CA MET A 42 -28.48 -18.84 13.13
C MET A 42 -27.17 -18.08 13.01
N THR A 43 -26.12 -18.63 13.61
CA THR A 43 -24.75 -18.12 13.44
C THR A 43 -24.18 -18.68 12.13
N ILE A 44 -23.70 -17.81 11.23
CA ILE A 44 -23.15 -18.21 9.94
C ILE A 44 -21.62 -18.16 9.98
N HIS A 45 -20.96 -19.26 9.64
CA HIS A 45 -19.52 -19.35 9.44
C HIS A 45 -19.19 -19.53 7.94
N HIS A 46 -18.00 -19.08 7.51
CA HIS A 46 -17.48 -19.32 6.16
C HIS A 46 -17.02 -20.78 6.05
N VAL A 47 -17.43 -21.52 5.00
CA VAL A 47 -17.18 -22.98 4.87
C VAL A 47 -15.69 -23.36 4.91
N HIS A 48 -14.79 -22.46 4.51
CA HIS A 48 -13.34 -22.64 4.58
C HIS A 48 -12.66 -21.69 5.57
N GLY A 49 -13.44 -21.12 6.48
CA GLY A 49 -12.93 -20.37 7.62
C GLY A 49 -12.59 -21.32 8.78
N PRO A 50 -11.68 -20.93 9.67
CA PRO A 50 -11.19 -21.77 10.76
C PRO A 50 -12.26 -22.21 11.80
N GLY A 51 -13.52 -21.79 11.65
CA GLY A 51 -14.66 -22.20 12.48
C GLY A 51 -15.62 -23.20 11.82
N SER A 52 -15.25 -23.83 10.70
CA SER A 52 -16.02 -24.90 10.04
C SER A 52 -15.73 -26.25 10.72
N SER A 53 -16.75 -26.94 11.24
CA SER A 53 -16.59 -28.14 12.10
C SER A 53 -16.30 -29.46 11.36
N LEU A 54 -15.74 -29.43 10.14
CA LEU A 54 -15.67 -30.60 9.25
C LEU A 54 -14.25 -30.91 8.70
N ALA A 55 -13.26 -30.99 9.62
CA ALA A 55 -11.90 -31.55 9.46
C ALA A 55 -10.73 -30.57 9.17
N PRO A 56 -9.48 -30.91 9.59
CA PRO A 56 -8.27 -30.15 9.24
C PRO A 56 -8.01 -30.26 7.74
N GLN A 57 -8.20 -29.18 7.02
CA GLN A 57 -7.88 -29.13 5.59
C GLN A 57 -6.37 -28.89 5.44
N PRO A 58 -5.68 -29.58 4.50
CA PRO A 58 -4.31 -29.24 4.16
C PRO A 58 -4.23 -27.77 3.74
N PRO A 59 -3.07 -27.10 3.94
CA PRO A 59 -2.92 -25.70 3.57
C PRO A 59 -3.23 -25.51 2.09
N VAL A 60 -4.30 -24.78 1.82
CA VAL A 60 -4.77 -24.47 0.46
C VAL A 60 -3.72 -23.61 -0.22
N SER A 61 -3.34 -23.94 -1.45
CA SER A 61 -2.32 -23.16 -2.15
C SER A 61 -2.81 -21.73 -2.41
N PHE A 62 -1.90 -20.76 -2.49
CA PHE A 62 -2.27 -19.37 -2.75
C PHE A 62 -3.05 -19.22 -4.07
N SER A 63 -2.72 -20.02 -5.09
CA SER A 63 -3.45 -20.07 -6.36
C SER A 63 -4.89 -20.52 -6.20
N ASP A 64 -5.15 -21.51 -5.35
CA ASP A 64 -6.50 -22.03 -5.11
C ASP A 64 -7.35 -21.02 -4.33
N VAL A 65 -6.74 -20.32 -3.36
CA VAL A 65 -7.40 -19.21 -2.65
C VAL A 65 -7.77 -18.09 -3.63
N LEU A 66 -6.87 -17.75 -4.56
CA LEU A 66 -7.11 -16.71 -5.56
C LEU A 66 -8.22 -17.10 -6.55
N ALA A 67 -8.23 -18.37 -6.99
CA ALA A 67 -9.27 -18.91 -7.85
C ALA A 67 -10.65 -18.92 -7.17
N TRP A 68 -10.70 -19.25 -5.88
CA TRP A 68 -11.92 -19.22 -5.09
C TRP A 68 -12.45 -17.80 -4.89
N ASP A 69 -11.56 -16.84 -4.66
CA ASP A 69 -11.96 -15.44 -4.50
C ASP A 69 -12.47 -14.86 -5.84
N ASP A 70 -11.83 -15.17 -6.97
CA ASP A 70 -12.30 -14.79 -8.30
C ASP A 70 -13.70 -15.36 -8.60
N ALA A 71 -13.93 -16.65 -8.31
CA ALA A 71 -15.24 -17.28 -8.47
C ALA A 71 -16.32 -16.65 -7.57
N ARG A 72 -15.95 -16.31 -6.33
CA ARG A 72 -16.83 -15.61 -5.38
C ARG A 72 -17.18 -14.21 -5.86
N VAL A 73 -16.21 -13.45 -6.37
CA VAL A 73 -16.42 -12.10 -6.93
C VAL A 73 -17.33 -12.15 -8.16
N LYS A 74 -17.11 -13.09 -9.09
CA LYS A 74 -18.00 -13.32 -10.26
C LYS A 74 -19.44 -13.60 -9.83
N THR A 75 -19.63 -14.40 -8.78
CA THR A 75 -20.95 -14.72 -8.23
C THR A 75 -21.63 -13.51 -7.59
N LEU A 76 -20.90 -12.70 -6.83
CA LEU A 76 -21.45 -11.48 -6.22
C LEU A 76 -21.85 -10.46 -7.29
N ASN A 77 -21.01 -10.29 -8.31
CA ASN A 77 -21.31 -9.39 -9.43
C ASN A 77 -22.54 -9.85 -10.23
N SER A 78 -22.70 -11.15 -10.47
CA SER A 78 -23.88 -11.67 -11.18
C SER A 78 -25.18 -11.44 -10.40
N ARG A 79 -25.15 -11.58 -9.06
CA ARG A 79 -26.30 -11.26 -8.18
C ARG A 79 -26.67 -9.79 -8.20
N LEU A 80 -25.69 -8.88 -8.23
CA LEU A 80 -25.92 -7.44 -8.34
C LEU A 80 -26.51 -7.03 -9.71
N THR A 81 -26.28 -7.83 -10.76
CA THR A 81 -26.80 -7.55 -12.10
C THR A 81 -28.12 -8.25 -12.43
N ARG A 82 -28.54 -9.23 -11.63
CA ARG A 82 -29.84 -9.90 -11.78
C ARG A 82 -30.96 -8.93 -11.37
N LYS A 83 -31.82 -8.58 -12.32
CA LYS A 83 -33.07 -7.84 -12.08
C LYS A 83 -34.02 -8.75 -11.27
N ASP A 84 -33.90 -8.76 -9.96
CA ASP A 84 -34.92 -9.35 -9.10
C ASP A 84 -36.11 -8.39 -9.00
N THR A 85 -37.27 -8.83 -9.48
CA THR A 85 -38.51 -8.03 -9.53
C THR A 85 -39.22 -7.93 -8.18
N ARG A 86 -38.66 -8.53 -7.12
CA ARG A 86 -39.26 -8.60 -5.78
C ARG A 86 -38.77 -7.55 -4.77
N PHE A 87 -37.78 -6.75 -5.12
CA PHE A 87 -37.33 -5.63 -4.29
C PHE A 87 -37.64 -4.31 -5.01
N PRO A 88 -38.13 -3.27 -4.30
CA PRO A 88 -38.29 -1.95 -4.91
C PRO A 88 -36.96 -1.60 -5.55
N LYS A 89 -36.99 -1.23 -6.84
CA LYS A 89 -35.80 -0.91 -7.64
C LYS A 89 -34.84 -0.14 -6.75
N SER A 90 -33.74 -0.77 -6.32
CA SER A 90 -32.67 -0.02 -5.69
C SER A 90 -32.38 1.12 -6.63
N VAL A 91 -32.35 2.34 -6.08
CA VAL A 91 -32.29 3.64 -6.78
C VAL A 91 -31.07 3.78 -7.72
N LEU A 92 -30.28 2.72 -7.90
CA LEU A 92 -29.10 2.68 -8.75
C LEU A 92 -29.44 2.00 -10.07
N THR A 93 -29.71 2.82 -11.08
CA THR A 93 -29.70 2.37 -12.47
C THR A 93 -28.26 2.05 -12.90
N LYS A 94 -28.06 1.26 -13.97
CA LYS A 94 -26.72 1.03 -14.55
C LYS A 94 -26.00 2.33 -14.95
N LYS A 95 -26.72 3.46 -15.09
CA LYS A 95 -26.13 4.80 -15.29
C LYS A 95 -25.55 5.40 -14.00
N ASP A 96 -26.01 4.96 -12.83
CA ASP A 96 -25.55 5.38 -11.51
C ASP A 96 -24.33 4.57 -11.04
N ILE A 97 -24.13 3.37 -11.60
CA ILE A 97 -22.89 2.60 -11.44
C ILE A 97 -21.85 3.12 -12.46
N ARG A 98 -21.34 4.34 -12.25
CA ARG A 98 -20.06 4.72 -12.85
C ARG A 98 -18.99 3.95 -12.12
N PHE A 99 -18.48 2.89 -12.75
CA PHE A 99 -17.24 2.29 -12.27
C PHE A 99 -16.17 3.38 -12.25
N PRO A 100 -15.43 3.54 -11.14
CA PRO A 100 -14.30 4.46 -11.14
C PRO A 100 -13.41 4.10 -12.33
N LYS A 101 -12.85 5.12 -12.99
CA LYS A 101 -11.80 4.85 -13.97
C LYS A 101 -10.70 4.04 -13.26
N SER A 102 -9.96 3.22 -14.00
CA SER A 102 -8.76 2.58 -13.46
C SER A 102 -7.54 3.09 -14.25
N VAL A 103 -6.39 3.03 -13.61
CA VAL A 103 -5.09 3.30 -14.23
C VAL A 103 -4.12 2.24 -13.76
N SER A 104 -3.35 1.66 -14.69
CA SER A 104 -2.31 0.69 -14.39
C SER A 104 -0.98 1.20 -14.89
N VAL A 105 0.05 1.08 -14.06
CA VAL A 105 1.42 1.49 -14.36
C VAL A 105 2.37 0.30 -14.19
N PRO A 106 3.39 0.15 -15.04
CA PRO A 106 4.39 -0.89 -14.85
C PRO A 106 5.09 -0.73 -13.51
N LEU A 107 5.15 -1.82 -12.75
CA LEU A 107 5.90 -1.91 -11.51
C LEU A 107 7.21 -2.64 -11.81
N ASN A 108 8.33 -2.10 -11.35
CA ASN A 108 9.68 -2.55 -11.71
C ASN A 108 10.47 -2.96 -10.46
N PRO A 109 11.33 -4.00 -10.54
CA PRO A 109 12.24 -4.34 -9.45
C PRO A 109 13.29 -3.22 -9.24
N GLY A 110 13.50 -2.81 -7.99
CA GLY A 110 14.44 -1.75 -7.61
C GLY A 110 15.91 -2.11 -7.71
N ALA A 111 16.27 -3.38 -7.93
CA ALA A 111 17.67 -3.81 -8.06
C ALA A 111 18.41 -3.02 -9.15
N SER A 112 17.73 -2.66 -10.24
CA SER A 112 18.27 -1.81 -11.32
C SER A 112 18.67 -0.40 -10.86
N ILE A 113 18.05 0.12 -9.81
CA ILE A 113 18.34 1.41 -9.18
C ILE A 113 19.01 1.24 -7.81
N GLY A 114 19.53 0.06 -7.47
CA GLY A 114 20.19 -0.18 -6.18
C GLY A 114 19.26 -0.12 -4.97
N SER A 115 17.96 -0.34 -5.15
CA SER A 115 16.96 -0.39 -4.08
C SER A 115 16.46 -1.82 -3.88
N GLY A 116 16.21 -2.22 -2.62
CA GLY A 116 15.53 -3.46 -2.28
C GLY A 116 14.01 -3.44 -2.53
N ASN A 117 13.47 -2.29 -2.94
CA ASN A 117 12.03 -2.06 -3.10
C ASN A 117 11.58 -2.16 -4.58
N TYR A 118 10.30 -1.91 -4.84
CA TYR A 118 9.74 -1.79 -6.19
C TYR A 118 9.41 -0.34 -6.50
N TYR A 119 9.55 0.04 -7.77
CA TYR A 119 9.30 1.42 -8.20
C TYR A 119 8.42 1.50 -9.43
N VAL A 120 7.74 2.63 -9.57
CA VAL A 120 6.99 3.03 -10.77
C VAL A 120 7.64 4.27 -11.38
N LYS A 121 7.47 4.48 -12.68
CA LYS A 121 7.78 5.77 -13.31
C LYS A 121 6.51 6.61 -13.42
N VAL A 122 6.48 7.73 -12.70
CA VAL A 122 5.37 8.69 -12.73
C VAL A 122 5.88 10.08 -13.04
N GLY A 123 5.05 10.89 -13.71
CA GLY A 123 5.40 12.23 -14.15
C GLY A 123 5.02 13.29 -13.12
N PHE A 124 5.90 14.28 -12.93
CA PHE A 124 5.64 15.49 -12.16
C PHE A 124 5.86 16.74 -13.03
N GLY A 125 5.04 17.76 -12.81
CA GLY A 125 5.15 19.08 -13.41
C GLY A 125 4.50 19.23 -14.78
N SER A 126 4.55 20.46 -15.30
CA SER A 126 4.09 20.82 -16.65
C SER A 126 5.16 21.63 -17.39
N PRO A 127 5.84 21.05 -18.40
CA PRO A 127 5.63 19.71 -18.96
C PRO A 127 6.05 18.58 -18.00
N ALA A 128 5.40 17.42 -18.13
CA ALA A 128 5.65 16.28 -17.25
C ALA A 128 7.07 15.72 -17.44
N ARG A 129 7.79 15.56 -16.32
CA ARG A 129 9.07 14.83 -16.24
C ARG A 129 8.89 13.59 -15.39
N TYR A 130 9.44 12.46 -15.83
CA TYR A 130 9.19 11.16 -15.19
C TYR A 130 10.31 10.77 -14.22
N TYR A 131 9.90 10.27 -13.06
CA TYR A 131 10.80 9.92 -11.96
C TYR A 131 10.51 8.51 -11.46
N SER A 132 11.57 7.79 -11.11
CA SER A 132 11.52 6.46 -10.51
C SER A 132 11.20 6.57 -9.03
N MET A 133 9.94 6.32 -8.67
CA MET A 133 9.41 6.50 -7.31
C MET A 133 9.18 5.14 -6.66
N ILE A 134 9.76 4.91 -5.48
CA ILE A 134 9.50 3.70 -4.69
C ILE A 134 8.02 3.67 -4.29
N VAL A 135 7.36 2.54 -4.49
CA VAL A 135 5.97 2.35 -4.05
C VAL A 135 5.97 1.93 -2.59
N ASP A 136 5.33 2.72 -1.73
CA ASP A 136 5.33 2.49 -0.29
C ASP A 136 3.92 2.43 0.27
N THR A 137 3.51 1.25 0.72
CA THR A 137 2.21 1.05 1.40
C THR A 137 2.23 1.39 2.89
N GLY A 138 3.42 1.58 3.47
CA GLY A 138 3.65 1.90 4.88
C GLY A 138 3.65 3.39 5.20
N SER A 139 3.85 4.26 4.22
CA SER A 139 3.79 5.72 4.40
C SER A 139 2.66 6.38 3.61
N SER A 140 2.23 7.55 4.08
CA SER A 140 1.17 8.31 3.42
C SER A 140 1.73 9.35 2.46
N LEU A 141 2.52 10.31 2.94
CA LEU A 141 2.98 11.42 2.11
C LEU A 141 3.92 10.93 0.99
N SER A 142 3.61 11.30 -0.25
CA SER A 142 4.56 11.12 -1.36
C SER A 142 5.55 12.30 -1.39
N TRP A 143 6.80 12.03 -1.73
CA TRP A 143 7.83 13.07 -1.86
C TRP A 143 8.88 12.68 -2.91
N LEU A 144 9.54 13.66 -3.52
CA LEU A 144 10.70 13.47 -4.39
C LEU A 144 11.76 14.54 -4.16
N GLN A 145 13.02 14.24 -4.48
CA GLN A 145 14.11 15.20 -4.33
C GLN A 145 14.02 16.32 -5.38
N CYS A 146 14.18 17.55 -4.90
CA CYS A 146 13.95 18.78 -5.62
C CYS A 146 15.19 19.68 -5.63
N LYS A 147 15.24 20.58 -6.60
CA LYS A 147 16.15 21.72 -6.62
C LYS A 147 15.54 22.92 -5.88
N PRO A 148 16.38 23.77 -5.27
CA PRO A 148 17.77 23.45 -4.91
C PRO A 148 17.81 22.35 -3.85
N CYS A 149 18.81 21.48 -3.91
CA CYS A 149 19.14 20.63 -2.78
C CYS A 149 19.89 21.50 -1.77
N VAL A 150 19.29 21.80 -0.62
CA VAL A 150 19.79 22.81 0.31
C VAL A 150 20.78 22.21 1.31
N VAL A 151 20.50 21.02 1.81
CA VAL A 151 21.34 20.35 2.81
C VAL A 151 22.06 19.16 2.18
N TYR A 152 21.35 18.09 1.88
CA TYR A 152 21.90 16.91 1.25
C TYR A 152 20.84 16.12 0.48
N CYS A 153 21.21 15.54 -0.66
CA CYS A 153 20.32 14.74 -1.49
C CYS A 153 21.10 13.53 -1.97
N HIS A 154 20.60 12.32 -1.69
CA HIS A 154 21.24 11.10 -2.17
C HIS A 154 21.24 11.05 -3.71
N VAL A 155 22.23 10.35 -4.25
CA VAL A 155 22.37 10.19 -5.70
C VAL A 155 21.19 9.38 -6.26
N GLN A 156 20.50 9.92 -7.25
CA GLN A 156 19.35 9.30 -7.90
C GLN A 156 19.56 9.09 -9.41
N ALA A 157 18.77 8.20 -10.02
CA ALA A 157 18.90 7.81 -11.42
C ALA A 157 18.34 8.87 -12.38
N ASP A 158 17.17 9.42 -12.05
CA ASP A 158 16.58 10.54 -12.79
C ASP A 158 17.11 11.88 -12.21
N PRO A 159 17.18 12.99 -12.96
CA PRO A 159 17.63 14.29 -12.42
C PRO A 159 16.77 14.78 -11.25
N LEU A 160 17.27 15.69 -10.42
CA LEU A 160 16.42 16.35 -9.39
C LEU A 160 15.27 17.10 -10.06
N PHE A 161 14.07 17.05 -9.46
CA PHE A 161 12.95 17.84 -9.94
C PHE A 161 13.25 19.33 -9.79
N ASP A 162 12.99 20.11 -10.83
CA ASP A 162 13.21 21.55 -10.83
C ASP A 162 11.87 22.28 -10.78
N PRO A 163 11.44 22.78 -9.60
CA PRO A 163 10.18 23.50 -9.47
C PRO A 163 10.04 24.68 -10.43
N SER A 164 11.14 25.37 -10.74
CA SER A 164 11.13 26.55 -11.62
C SER A 164 10.82 26.20 -13.08
N ALA A 165 11.05 24.94 -13.47
CA ALA A 165 10.78 24.45 -14.82
C ALA A 165 9.33 24.00 -15.03
N SER A 166 8.52 23.96 -13.96
CA SER A 166 7.12 23.54 -14.02
C SER A 166 6.18 24.75 -13.95
N LYS A 167 5.30 24.88 -14.95
CA LYS A 167 4.30 25.97 -15.01
C LYS A 167 3.17 25.82 -14.00
N THR A 168 3.02 24.64 -13.41
CA THR A 168 1.92 24.29 -12.50
C THR A 168 2.34 24.12 -11.05
N TYR A 169 3.64 24.26 -10.76
CA TYR A 169 4.18 24.16 -9.41
C TYR A 169 3.68 25.29 -8.51
N LYS A 170 3.33 24.94 -7.27
CA LYS A 170 3.08 25.88 -6.17
C LYS A 170 3.56 25.30 -4.85
N SER A 171 4.22 26.10 -4.02
CA SER A 171 4.41 25.78 -2.60
C SER A 171 3.12 26.00 -1.81
N LEU A 172 2.92 25.27 -0.72
CA LEU A 172 1.77 25.43 0.17
C LEU A 172 2.14 26.26 1.39
N SER A 173 1.23 27.13 1.81
CA SER A 173 1.44 27.98 2.99
C SER A 173 1.33 27.20 4.29
N CYS A 174 1.93 27.75 5.36
CA CYS A 174 1.82 27.17 6.70
C CYS A 174 0.37 27.10 7.23
N THR A 175 -0.49 27.99 6.75
CA THR A 175 -1.92 28.04 7.11
C THR A 175 -2.81 27.13 6.28
N SER A 176 -2.26 26.42 5.28
CA SER A 176 -3.02 25.49 4.46
C SER A 176 -3.51 24.31 5.28
N SER A 177 -4.71 23.79 4.95
CA SER A 177 -5.26 22.61 5.63
C SER A 177 -4.41 21.36 5.37
N GLN A 178 -3.70 21.31 4.25
CA GLN A 178 -2.74 20.26 3.93
C GLN A 178 -1.54 20.29 4.89
N CYS A 179 -1.04 21.47 5.24
CA CYS A 179 0.07 21.61 6.18
C CYS A 179 -0.27 21.04 7.56
N SER A 180 -1.42 21.44 8.12
CA SER A 180 -1.87 20.90 9.41
C SER A 180 -2.17 19.39 9.38
N SER A 181 -2.38 18.83 8.20
CA SER A 181 -2.64 17.39 8.02
C SER A 181 -1.38 16.53 7.96
N LEU A 182 -0.19 17.15 7.96
CA LEU A 182 1.08 16.42 7.94
C LEU A 182 1.27 15.57 9.19
N VAL A 183 0.77 16.01 10.35
CA VAL A 183 0.85 15.24 11.59
C VAL A 183 0.25 13.84 11.44
N ASP A 184 -0.90 13.73 10.78
CA ASP A 184 -1.57 12.44 10.53
C ASP A 184 -0.90 11.65 9.39
N ALA A 185 -0.24 12.33 8.45
CA ALA A 185 0.33 11.72 7.26
C ALA A 185 1.77 11.20 7.47
N THR A 186 2.55 11.88 8.31
CA THR A 186 3.97 11.59 8.51
C THR A 186 4.34 11.32 9.97
N LEU A 187 3.40 11.46 10.92
CA LEU A 187 3.67 11.40 12.36
C LEU A 187 4.65 12.46 12.85
N ASN A 188 4.88 13.50 12.06
CA ASN A 188 5.74 14.63 12.40
C ASN A 188 4.92 15.92 12.38
N ASN A 189 5.20 16.81 13.34
CA ASN A 189 4.62 18.14 13.31
C ASN A 189 5.20 18.93 12.11
N PRO A 190 4.36 19.63 11.32
CA PRO A 190 4.87 20.47 10.26
C PRO A 190 5.70 21.63 10.83
N LEU A 191 6.73 22.03 10.10
CA LEU A 191 7.48 23.25 10.37
C LEU A 191 6.98 24.37 9.44
N CYS A 192 7.31 25.61 9.78
CA CYS A 192 6.96 26.77 8.98
C CYS A 192 8.21 27.61 8.70
N GLU A 193 8.53 27.77 7.42
CA GLU A 193 9.50 28.77 6.99
C GLU A 193 8.85 30.15 7.09
N THR A 194 9.23 30.91 8.11
CA THR A 194 8.55 32.16 8.49
C THR A 194 8.76 33.28 7.48
N SER A 195 9.92 33.30 6.81
CA SER A 195 10.26 34.36 5.85
C SER A 195 9.39 34.30 4.58
N SER A 196 9.10 33.10 4.10
CA SER A 196 8.32 32.87 2.88
C SER A 196 6.90 32.35 3.14
N ASN A 197 6.52 32.11 4.40
CA ASN A 197 5.27 31.48 4.81
C ASN A 197 5.03 30.15 4.07
N VAL A 198 6.05 29.30 3.98
CA VAL A 198 5.97 27.99 3.30
C VAL A 198 6.00 26.86 4.32
N CYS A 199 5.07 25.91 4.17
CA CYS A 199 5.00 24.73 5.02
C CYS A 199 6.16 23.78 4.71
N VAL A 200 6.83 23.31 5.74
CA VAL A 200 7.93 22.34 5.67
C VAL A 200 7.43 21.01 6.22
N TYR A 201 7.60 19.94 5.43
CA TYR A 201 7.31 18.58 5.85
C TYR A 201 8.56 17.89 6.38
N THR A 202 8.35 16.91 7.25
CA THR A 202 9.33 15.91 7.64
C THR A 202 8.70 14.53 7.48
N ALA A 203 9.40 13.63 6.80
CA ALA A 203 9.08 12.22 6.71
C ALA A 203 10.26 11.42 7.27
N SER A 204 9.98 10.54 8.24
CA SER A 204 10.97 9.70 8.91
C SER A 204 10.56 8.24 8.79
N TYR A 205 11.53 7.36 8.58
CA TYR A 205 11.31 5.93 8.34
C TYR A 205 11.94 5.08 9.45
N GLY A 206 11.44 3.84 9.61
CA GLY A 206 11.89 2.93 10.67
C GLY A 206 13.35 2.45 10.54
N ASP A 207 13.94 2.60 9.36
CA ASP A 207 15.35 2.35 9.08
C ASP A 207 16.25 3.58 9.30
N SER A 208 15.71 4.64 9.90
CA SER A 208 16.36 5.96 10.09
C SER A 208 16.55 6.77 8.81
N SER A 209 16.04 6.32 7.66
CA SER A 209 15.98 7.16 6.46
C SER A 209 15.01 8.32 6.68
N TYR A 210 15.22 9.43 5.96
CA TYR A 210 14.36 10.61 6.09
C TYR A 210 14.30 11.46 4.82
N SER A 211 13.29 12.33 4.77
CA SER A 211 13.17 13.39 3.78
C SER A 211 12.51 14.62 4.39
N MET A 212 13.08 15.79 4.12
CA MET A 212 12.59 17.10 4.55
C MET A 212 12.62 18.10 3.40
N GLY A 213 11.67 19.02 3.39
CA GLY A 213 11.59 20.06 2.38
C GLY A 213 10.24 20.75 2.37
N TYR A 214 9.90 21.44 1.27
CA TYR A 214 8.65 22.19 1.18
C TYR A 214 7.48 21.32 0.78
N LEU A 215 6.37 21.46 1.51
CA LEU A 215 5.08 20.92 1.08
C LEU A 215 4.62 21.70 -0.15
N SER A 216 4.40 20.98 -1.24
CA SER A 216 4.17 21.56 -2.56
C SER A 216 2.99 20.88 -3.24
N GLN A 217 2.50 21.50 -4.31
CA GLN A 217 1.54 20.89 -5.21
C GLN A 217 1.92 21.15 -6.67
N ASP A 218 1.67 20.17 -7.54
CA ASP A 218 1.92 20.27 -8.97
C ASP A 218 1.05 19.27 -9.74
N LEU A 219 1.27 19.13 -11.05
CA LEU A 219 0.64 18.13 -11.90
C LEU A 219 1.31 16.76 -11.70
N LEU A 220 0.55 15.76 -11.25
CA LEU A 220 0.94 14.36 -11.29
C LEU A 220 0.44 13.72 -12.59
N THR A 221 1.28 12.91 -13.23
CA THR A 221 0.95 12.12 -14.43
C THR A 221 1.23 10.65 -14.14
N LEU A 222 0.18 9.86 -13.89
CA LEU A 222 0.32 8.43 -13.61
C LEU A 222 0.59 7.63 -14.89
N ALA A 223 -0.12 7.95 -15.96
CA ALA A 223 0.01 7.34 -17.28
C ALA A 223 -0.34 8.39 -18.35
N PRO A 224 -0.06 8.14 -19.65
CA PRO A 224 -0.50 9.03 -20.72
C PRO A 224 -2.00 9.36 -20.58
N SER A 225 -2.34 10.66 -20.60
CA SER A 225 -3.70 11.18 -20.38
C SER A 225 -4.34 10.92 -19.00
N GLN A 226 -3.62 10.30 -18.06
CA GLN A 226 -4.06 10.07 -16.68
C GLN A 226 -3.32 10.99 -15.72
N THR A 227 -3.79 12.23 -15.66
CA THR A 227 -3.22 13.27 -14.80
C THR A 227 -4.10 13.58 -13.59
N LEU A 228 -3.47 14.15 -12.57
CA LEU A 228 -4.09 14.76 -11.39
C LEU A 228 -3.44 16.14 -11.16
N PRO A 229 -4.12 17.24 -11.48
CA PRO A 229 -3.62 18.58 -11.16
C PRO A 229 -3.72 18.86 -9.66
N GLY A 230 -2.79 19.65 -9.12
CA GLY A 230 -2.80 20.01 -7.70
C GLY A 230 -2.52 18.82 -6.78
N PHE A 231 -1.77 17.83 -7.26
CA PHE A 231 -1.28 16.74 -6.44
C PHE A 231 -0.30 17.30 -5.42
N VAL A 232 -0.57 17.05 -4.15
CA VAL A 232 0.21 17.51 -2.99
C VAL A 232 1.30 16.48 -2.68
N TYR A 233 2.54 16.95 -2.55
CA TYR A 233 3.70 16.11 -2.28
C TYR A 233 4.79 16.90 -1.54
N GLY A 234 5.74 16.19 -0.97
CA GLY A 234 6.96 16.78 -0.40
C GLY A 234 8.02 17.03 -1.48
N CYS A 235 8.47 18.28 -1.62
CA CYS A 235 9.60 18.64 -2.47
C CYS A 235 10.87 18.62 -1.62
N GLY A 236 11.57 17.49 -1.59
CA GLY A 236 12.68 17.22 -0.67
C GLY A 236 13.94 17.99 -1.03
N GLN A 237 14.49 18.73 -0.06
CA GLN A 237 15.74 19.48 -0.19
C GLN A 237 16.82 19.00 0.78
N ASP A 238 16.44 18.04 1.62
CA ASP A 238 17.29 17.28 2.52
C ASP A 238 16.74 15.84 2.57
N SER A 239 17.46 14.85 2.06
CA SER A 239 16.99 13.46 1.97
C SER A 239 18.18 12.50 1.96
N ASP A 240 18.16 11.55 2.90
CA ASP A 240 19.21 10.54 3.03
C ASP A 240 18.64 9.21 3.56
N GLY A 241 19.34 8.12 3.25
CA GLY A 241 19.01 6.78 3.71
C GLY A 241 18.99 5.73 2.59
N LEU A 242 18.24 4.64 2.83
CA LEU A 242 18.27 3.43 2.01
C LEU A 242 17.34 3.49 0.77
N PHE A 243 17.37 4.61 0.05
CA PHE A 243 16.54 4.81 -1.14
C PHE A 243 17.19 4.31 -2.44
N GLY A 244 18.46 3.88 -2.38
CA GLY A 244 19.24 3.57 -3.58
C GLY A 244 19.32 4.80 -4.48
N ARG A 245 18.96 4.63 -5.75
CA ARG A 245 18.89 5.70 -6.75
C ARG A 245 17.46 6.11 -7.12
N ALA A 246 16.47 5.81 -6.27
CA ALA A 246 15.11 6.29 -6.47
C ALA A 246 15.03 7.80 -6.29
N ALA A 247 14.10 8.44 -6.99
CA ALA A 247 13.88 9.88 -6.89
C ALA A 247 13.12 10.28 -5.61
N GLY A 248 12.43 9.33 -5.00
CA GLY A 248 11.64 9.50 -3.79
C GLY A 248 10.63 8.38 -3.61
N ILE A 249 9.58 8.66 -2.84
CA ILE A 249 8.56 7.69 -2.43
C ILE A 249 7.16 8.13 -2.90
N LEU A 250 6.40 7.17 -3.40
CA LEU A 250 4.98 7.27 -3.72
C LEU A 250 4.18 6.56 -2.62
N GLY A 251 3.69 7.33 -1.65
CA GLY A 251 2.94 6.82 -0.50
C GLY A 251 1.51 6.39 -0.86
N LEU A 252 1.16 5.16 -0.49
CA LEU A 252 -0.15 4.52 -0.70
C LEU A 252 -0.92 4.32 0.60
N GLY A 253 -0.44 4.87 1.72
CA GLY A 253 -1.08 4.79 3.03
C GLY A 253 -2.52 5.31 3.03
N ARG A 254 -3.29 4.89 4.05
CA ARG A 254 -4.70 5.28 4.22
C ARG A 254 -4.82 6.67 4.83
N ASN A 255 -4.51 7.70 4.05
CA ASN A 255 -4.58 9.10 4.44
C ASN A 255 -5.02 9.98 3.26
N LYS A 256 -5.50 11.19 3.53
CA LYS A 256 -5.91 12.15 2.48
C LYS A 256 -4.75 12.76 1.70
N LEU A 257 -3.54 12.81 2.28
CA LEU A 257 -2.31 13.27 1.60
C LEU A 257 -1.56 12.15 0.87
N SER A 258 -2.01 10.90 0.95
CA SER A 258 -1.41 9.84 0.14
C SER A 258 -1.80 9.94 -1.32
N MET A 259 -0.99 9.35 -2.21
CA MET A 259 -1.35 9.30 -3.62
C MET A 259 -2.71 8.66 -3.81
N LEU A 260 -2.95 7.54 -3.14
CA LEU A 260 -4.24 6.85 -3.16
C LEU A 260 -5.39 7.76 -2.70
N GLY A 261 -5.18 8.50 -1.61
CA GLY A 261 -6.19 9.43 -1.09
C GLY A 261 -6.54 10.55 -2.05
N GLN A 262 -5.52 11.17 -2.65
CA GLN A 262 -5.70 12.32 -3.53
C GLN A 262 -6.32 11.95 -4.88
N VAL A 263 -6.02 10.76 -5.41
CA VAL A 263 -6.56 10.29 -6.70
C VAL A 263 -7.93 9.60 -6.57
N SER A 264 -8.39 9.38 -5.33
CA SER A 264 -9.58 8.57 -5.04
C SER A 264 -10.89 9.12 -5.59
N SER A 265 -11.02 10.43 -5.77
CA SER A 265 -12.20 11.03 -6.41
C SER A 265 -12.35 10.61 -7.88
N LYS A 266 -11.24 10.28 -8.55
CA LYS A 266 -11.18 9.89 -9.96
C LYS A 266 -11.17 8.37 -10.16
N PHE A 267 -10.39 7.66 -9.35
CA PHE A 267 -10.17 6.22 -9.51
C PHE A 267 -10.75 5.37 -8.36
N GLY A 268 -11.23 5.97 -7.28
CA GLY A 268 -11.65 5.26 -6.07
C GLY A 268 -10.50 4.98 -5.11
N TYR A 269 -10.83 4.48 -3.92
CA TYR A 269 -9.88 4.31 -2.80
C TYR A 269 -9.30 2.88 -2.73
N ALA A 270 -9.10 2.23 -3.88
CA ALA A 270 -8.58 0.86 -3.95
C ALA A 270 -7.39 0.80 -4.92
N PHE A 271 -6.45 -0.10 -4.64
CA PHE A 271 -5.37 -0.43 -5.55
C PHE A 271 -5.06 -1.93 -5.48
N SER A 272 -4.41 -2.44 -6.52
CA SER A 272 -3.83 -3.79 -6.55
C SER A 272 -2.45 -3.72 -7.18
N TYR A 273 -1.58 -4.66 -6.86
CA TYR A 273 -0.25 -4.75 -7.45
C TYR A 273 0.14 -6.20 -7.72
N CYS A 274 0.97 -6.39 -8.73
CA CYS A 274 1.66 -7.64 -9.01
C CYS A 274 3.15 -7.35 -9.02
N LEU A 275 3.87 -7.92 -8.04
CA LEU A 275 5.32 -7.71 -7.91
C LEU A 275 6.04 -8.57 -8.97
N PRO A 276 6.82 -7.97 -9.88
CA PRO A 276 7.54 -8.72 -10.90
C PRO A 276 8.65 -9.58 -10.29
N THR A 277 8.80 -10.80 -10.81
CA THR A 277 9.99 -11.64 -10.60
C THR A 277 10.98 -11.46 -11.76
N ARG A 278 12.17 -12.08 -11.68
CA ARG A 278 13.16 -12.01 -12.77
C ARG A 278 12.56 -12.51 -14.09
N GLY A 279 12.45 -11.63 -15.09
CA GLY A 279 11.96 -11.94 -16.44
C GLY A 279 10.46 -11.77 -16.66
N GLY A 280 9.67 -11.40 -15.63
CA GLY A 280 8.24 -11.14 -15.72
C GLY A 280 7.86 -9.65 -15.60
N GLY A 281 6.71 -9.27 -16.14
CA GLY A 281 6.13 -7.93 -15.97
C GLY A 281 5.31 -7.83 -14.68
N GLY A 282 5.34 -6.67 -14.04
CA GLY A 282 4.54 -6.36 -12.86
C GLY A 282 3.74 -5.08 -13.04
N PHE A 283 2.80 -4.82 -12.15
CA PHE A 283 1.96 -3.63 -12.22
C PHE A 283 1.57 -3.08 -10.85
N LEU A 284 1.24 -1.78 -10.84
CA LEU A 284 0.44 -1.13 -9.82
C LEU A 284 -0.81 -0.58 -10.50
N SER A 285 -1.98 -1.02 -10.07
CA SER A 285 -3.28 -0.59 -10.60
C SER A 285 -4.04 0.18 -9.53
N ILE A 286 -4.46 1.40 -9.87
CA ILE A 286 -5.31 2.23 -9.01
C ILE A 286 -6.75 2.19 -9.54
N GLY A 287 -7.66 2.04 -8.61
CA GLY A 287 -9.09 1.94 -8.80
C GLY A 287 -9.62 0.52 -8.89
N LYS A 288 -10.94 0.41 -9.04
CA LYS A 288 -11.59 -0.90 -9.08
C LYS A 288 -11.27 -1.55 -10.41
N ALA A 289 -10.34 -2.51 -10.41
CA ALA A 289 -10.18 -3.42 -11.53
C ALA A 289 -11.54 -4.08 -11.78
N SER A 290 -12.20 -3.78 -12.90
CA SER A 290 -13.09 -4.79 -13.46
C SER A 290 -12.16 -5.95 -13.78
N LEU A 291 -12.38 -7.12 -13.19
CA LEU A 291 -11.80 -8.39 -13.63
C LEU A 291 -12.33 -8.78 -15.04
N ALA A 292 -12.51 -7.80 -15.91
CA ALA A 292 -12.79 -7.97 -17.33
C ALA A 292 -11.44 -8.05 -18.03
N GLY A 293 -10.91 -9.27 -18.10
CA GLY A 293 -9.96 -9.69 -19.13
C GLY A 293 -8.60 -9.02 -19.10
N SER A 294 -7.77 -9.36 -18.10
CA SER A 294 -6.35 -9.55 -18.43
C SER A 294 -6.23 -11.00 -18.90
N ALA A 295 -6.46 -11.23 -20.19
CA ALA A 295 -6.01 -12.45 -20.83
C ALA A 295 -4.48 -12.37 -20.89
N TYR A 296 -3.83 -13.11 -20.00
CA TYR A 296 -2.50 -13.64 -20.20
C TYR A 296 -2.64 -15.14 -20.40
#